data_AF-A0AAD7XN06-F1
#
_entry.id   AF-A0AAD7XN06-F1
#
_cell.length_a   1.000
_cell.length_b   1.000
_cell.length_c   1.000
_cell.angle_alpha   90.00
_cell.angle_beta   90.00
_cell.angle_gamma   90.00
#
_symmetry.space_group_name_H-M   'P 1'
#
loop_
_entity.id
_entity.type
_entity.pdbx_description
1 polymer ?
#
loop_
_entity_poly.entity_id
_entity_poly.type
_entity_poly.pdbx_seq_one_letter_code
_entity_poly.pdbx_strand_id
1 'polypeptide(L)'
;MRLRRCDGGLAAWDETRETWVKLRDASSRSVHTKANECEELVRFLGLPTATRAAWAGVVPKGPKAELIEGLVFQPRSFRDAALFVRHMKQAVKGFVPLAISNGHALQLLFGEIFGKSLRLPRLVGPARKPPYYVGNPLTFVGSGSAKWPSHCAWLDYELEVALVMGAQISANPTVEEVERAILEHGAFVLINDFSARDTQADELSSVHFGFVKSKSFCTSIASEVVTADELWQPGDKGSLFGGLKCSVTVNGESWGVGTTSDPRVCSLAEYVKFAALDEGLEPGELLGLGTVPDCCGLECGKWLKPGDTITVECENLGSITNTVESPPADAVLFKDIGIENPVSRLATFFRLVAMAIVVPPLTFVFLLAGAVAALFWSGPKTSPGFQDVTEPGGASSRDDVVKKYD
;
A
#
# COMPACT_ATOMS: atom_id res chain seq x y z
N MET A 1 13.94 7.54 17.73
CA MET A 1 14.15 8.96 17.43
C MET A 1 13.16 9.47 16.39
N ARG A 2 12.68 10.72 16.53
CA ARG A 2 11.97 11.45 15.48
C ARG A 2 12.99 12.18 14.60
N LEU A 3 12.87 12.06 13.29
CA LEU A 3 13.84 12.53 12.30
C LEU A 3 13.14 13.34 11.22
N ARG A 4 13.81 14.39 10.72
CA ARG A 4 13.29 15.25 9.67
C ARG A 4 14.43 15.80 8.82
N ARG A 5 14.16 16.09 7.54
CA ARG A 5 15.14 16.75 6.66
C ARG A 5 15.44 18.17 7.14
N CYS A 6 16.71 18.55 7.07
CA CYS A 6 17.17 19.91 7.31
C CYS A 6 18.16 20.35 6.22
N ASP A 7 18.52 21.63 6.23
CA ASP A 7 19.58 22.14 5.36
C ASP A 7 20.87 21.35 5.54
N GLY A 8 21.38 20.82 4.43
CA GLY A 8 22.57 19.97 4.38
C GLY A 8 22.53 18.74 5.30
N GLY A 9 21.39 18.06 5.47
CA GLY A 9 21.34 16.73 6.09
C GLY A 9 20.02 16.35 6.78
N LEU A 10 20.16 15.59 7.87
CA LEU A 10 19.07 15.11 8.70
C LEU A 10 19.12 15.76 10.09
N ALA A 11 17.96 16.07 10.64
CA ALA A 11 17.78 16.57 11.99
C ALA A 11 17.04 15.54 12.84
N ALA A 12 17.32 15.54 14.14
CA ALA A 12 16.56 14.81 15.13
C ALA A 12 15.86 15.78 16.08
N TRP A 13 14.69 15.37 16.56
CA TRP A 13 13.95 16.11 17.57
C TRP A 13 14.61 15.94 18.94
N ASP A 14 14.79 17.05 19.65
CA ASP A 14 15.25 17.09 21.03
C ASP A 14 14.09 17.44 21.95
N GLU A 15 13.58 16.44 22.66
CA GLU A 15 12.47 16.59 23.62
C GLU A 15 12.79 17.56 24.77
N THR A 16 14.08 17.70 25.14
CA THR A 16 14.44 18.57 26.28
C THR A 16 14.42 20.04 25.90
N ARG A 17 14.81 20.37 24.66
CA ARG A 17 14.85 21.75 24.15
C ARG A 17 13.67 22.09 23.25
N GLU A 18 12.78 21.15 23.00
CA GLU A 18 11.65 21.26 22.05
C GLU A 18 12.08 21.87 20.71
N THR A 19 13.20 21.38 20.17
CA THR A 19 13.78 21.91 18.94
C THR A 19 14.38 20.80 18.08
N TRP A 20 14.40 21.04 16.77
CA TRP A 20 15.15 20.23 15.84
C TRP A 20 16.64 20.54 15.91
N VAL A 21 17.44 19.49 15.92
CA VAL A 21 18.90 19.55 16.03
C VAL A 21 19.51 18.86 14.83
N LYS A 22 20.43 19.53 14.15
CA LYS A 22 21.12 18.95 13.01
C LYS A 22 22.02 17.81 13.48
N LEU A 23 21.84 16.63 12.90
CA LEU A 23 22.77 15.53 13.05
C LEU A 23 24.04 15.90 12.27
N ARG A 24 25.12 16.24 12.98
CA ARG A 24 26.40 16.62 12.34
C ARG A 24 26.97 15.44 11.56
N ASP A 25 26.99 15.55 10.24
CA ASP A 25 27.65 14.62 9.30
C ASP A 25 27.69 13.17 9.80
N ALA A 26 26.59 12.44 9.58
CA ALA A 26 26.64 10.97 9.56
C ALA A 26 27.77 10.46 8.63
N SER A 27 28.23 11.30 7.70
CA SER A 27 29.35 11.12 6.78
C SER A 27 30.76 11.32 7.39
N SER A 28 30.90 11.94 8.57
CA SER A 28 32.22 12.26 9.17
C SER A 28 32.97 11.03 9.70
N ARG A 29 32.32 9.86 9.70
CA ARG A 29 32.97 8.54 9.76
C ARG A 29 32.61 7.76 8.50
N SER A 30 33.38 8.01 7.45
CA SER A 30 33.41 7.32 6.15
C SER A 30 32.10 7.30 5.36
N VAL A 31 32.02 8.10 4.30
CA VAL A 31 32.14 7.69 2.88
C VAL A 31 31.89 8.95 2.04
N HIS A 32 32.95 9.44 1.40
CA HIS A 32 32.84 10.45 0.34
C HIS A 32 32.26 9.80 -0.92
N THR A 33 30.94 9.75 -1.02
CA THR A 33 30.24 9.72 -2.30
C THR A 33 29.25 10.86 -2.28
N LYS A 34 29.07 11.55 -3.42
CA LYS A 34 28.00 12.54 -3.61
C LYS A 34 26.66 11.85 -3.38
N ALA A 35 26.24 11.77 -2.12
CA ALA A 35 24.94 11.28 -1.75
C ALA A 35 23.91 12.22 -2.36
N ASN A 36 22.89 11.66 -3.00
CA ASN A 36 21.69 12.45 -3.20
C ASN A 36 21.15 12.79 -1.80
N GLU A 37 20.82 14.06 -1.54
CA GLU A 37 20.42 14.54 -0.21
C GLU A 37 19.23 13.74 0.38
N CYS A 38 18.44 13.10 -0.50
CA CYS A 38 17.34 12.22 -0.14
C CYS A 38 17.74 10.78 0.28
N GLU A 39 19.03 10.46 0.42
CA GLU A 39 19.51 9.15 0.91
C GLU A 39 19.93 9.16 2.39
N GLU A 40 20.07 10.33 3.01
CA GLU A 40 20.61 10.47 4.37
C GLU A 40 19.79 9.70 5.41
N LEU A 41 18.46 9.67 5.27
CA LEU A 41 17.60 8.88 6.15
C LEU A 41 17.93 7.38 6.05
N VAL A 42 18.00 6.84 4.83
CA VAL A 42 18.24 5.41 4.59
C VAL A 42 19.60 5.02 5.14
N ARG A 43 20.62 5.86 4.93
CA ARG A 43 21.97 5.67 5.49
C ARG A 43 21.95 5.69 7.01
N PHE A 44 21.25 6.66 7.61
CA PHE A 44 21.11 6.74 9.06
C PHE A 44 20.46 5.48 9.62
N LEU A 45 19.37 5.00 9.02
CA LEU A 45 18.67 3.77 9.43
C LEU A 45 19.52 2.50 9.26
N GLY A 46 20.42 2.47 8.27
CA GLY A 46 21.38 1.39 8.08
C GLY A 46 22.51 1.35 9.11
N LEU A 47 22.69 2.40 9.92
CA LEU A 47 23.70 2.39 10.98
C LEU A 47 23.32 1.39 12.10
N PRO A 48 24.31 0.75 12.76
CA PRO A 48 24.05 -0.12 13.89
C PRO A 48 23.24 0.60 14.99
N THR A 49 22.33 -0.11 15.65
CA THR A 49 21.48 0.46 16.72
C THR A 49 22.29 1.15 17.82
N ALA A 50 23.43 0.59 18.24
CA ALA A 50 24.31 1.22 19.22
C ALA A 50 24.89 2.56 18.72
N THR A 51 25.17 2.67 17.42
CA THR A 51 25.60 3.92 16.80
C THR A 51 24.47 4.93 16.82
N ARG A 52 23.26 4.55 16.38
CA ARG A 52 22.06 5.43 16.40
C ARG A 52 21.73 5.89 17.82
N ALA A 53 21.75 4.99 18.80
CA ALA A 53 21.49 5.29 20.21
C ALA A 53 22.50 6.28 20.80
N ALA A 54 23.77 6.23 20.38
CA ALA A 54 24.77 7.21 20.82
C ALA A 54 24.40 8.65 20.43
N TRP A 55 23.62 8.85 19.36
CA TRP A 55 23.15 10.18 18.97
C TRP A 55 22.13 10.76 19.94
N ALA A 56 21.32 9.96 20.63
CA ALA A 56 20.39 10.46 21.65
C ALA A 56 21.11 11.27 22.74
N GLY A 57 22.34 10.91 23.09
CA GLY A 57 23.19 11.66 24.04
C GLY A 57 23.91 12.89 23.45
N VAL A 58 23.98 12.99 22.11
CA VAL A 58 24.68 14.07 21.38
C VAL A 58 23.70 15.13 20.87
N VAL A 59 22.47 14.73 20.51
CA VAL A 59 21.39 15.60 20.02
C VAL A 59 21.20 16.82 20.94
N PRO A 60 21.13 16.70 22.29
CA PRO A 60 21.00 17.88 23.17
C PRO A 60 22.12 18.93 23.08
N LYS A 61 23.27 18.56 22.50
CA LYS A 61 24.46 19.43 22.39
C LYS A 61 24.68 19.97 20.97
N GLY A 62 23.88 19.52 20.01
CA GLY A 62 24.01 19.92 18.61
C GLY A 62 23.42 21.31 18.32
N PRO A 63 23.81 21.92 17.18
CA PRO A 63 23.23 23.18 16.72
C PRO A 63 21.76 22.98 16.30
N LYS A 64 20.96 24.03 16.44
CA LYS A 64 19.59 24.06 15.93
C LYS A 64 19.59 23.82 14.42
N ALA A 65 18.69 22.98 13.94
CA ALA A 65 18.50 22.71 12.53
C ALA A 65 17.64 23.78 11.85
N GLU A 66 17.99 24.12 10.63
CA GLU A 66 17.11 24.83 9.69
C GLU A 66 16.35 23.78 8.87
N LEU A 67 15.04 23.66 9.10
CA LEU A 67 14.22 22.64 8.44
C LEU A 67 13.93 23.03 6.99
N ILE A 68 13.92 22.03 6.12
CA ILE A 68 13.57 22.19 4.70
C ILE A 68 12.33 21.35 4.41
N GLU A 69 11.44 21.91 3.59
CA GLU A 69 10.23 21.24 3.09
C GLU A 69 10.55 20.30 1.92
N GLY A 70 9.69 19.30 1.73
CA GLY A 70 9.82 18.29 0.69
C GLY A 70 10.08 16.90 1.24
N LEU A 71 10.59 16.02 0.37
CA LEU A 71 10.79 14.62 0.71
C LEU A 71 11.90 14.45 1.73
N VAL A 72 11.61 13.72 2.82
CA VAL A 72 12.61 13.29 3.81
C VAL A 72 13.54 12.21 3.27
N PHE A 73 13.05 11.41 2.31
CA PHE A 73 13.84 10.53 1.46
C PHE A 73 13.05 10.23 0.18
N GLN A 74 13.73 9.72 -0.84
CA GLN A 74 13.10 9.26 -2.07
C GLN A 74 12.95 7.73 -1.99
N PRO A 75 11.71 7.19 -1.97
CA PRO A 75 11.52 5.74 -1.98
C PRO A 75 12.21 5.09 -3.17
N ARG A 76 12.89 3.98 -2.93
CA ARG A 76 13.50 3.13 -3.96
C ARG A 76 12.43 2.32 -4.71
N SER A 77 11.48 1.79 -3.94
CA SER A 77 10.28 1.11 -4.40
C SER A 77 9.11 1.54 -3.50
N PHE A 78 7.89 1.27 -3.93
CA PHE A 78 6.70 1.43 -3.11
C PHE A 78 5.81 0.19 -3.26
N ARG A 79 5.58 -0.51 -2.15
CA ARG A 79 4.66 -1.64 -2.06
C ARG A 79 3.57 -1.24 -1.08
N ASP A 80 2.33 -1.23 -1.51
CA ASP A 80 1.26 -0.66 -0.71
C ASP A 80 0.16 -1.67 -0.43
N ALA A 81 -0.01 -1.99 0.84
CA ALA A 81 -0.87 -3.07 1.30
C ALA A 81 -2.29 -2.60 1.63
N ALA A 82 -3.24 -3.52 1.73
CA ALA A 82 -4.54 -3.26 2.33
C ALA A 82 -4.70 -4.13 3.59
N LEU A 83 -3.97 -3.79 4.66
CA LEU A 83 -3.95 -4.62 5.86
C LEU A 83 -5.19 -4.43 6.73
N PHE A 84 -5.79 -3.24 6.78
CA PHE A 84 -6.93 -2.96 7.65
C PHE A 84 -8.22 -3.58 7.13
N VAL A 85 -8.79 -4.50 7.91
CA VAL A 85 -9.98 -5.28 7.51
C VAL A 85 -11.23 -4.41 7.42
N ARG A 86 -11.34 -3.38 8.28
CA ARG A 86 -12.48 -2.45 8.27
C ARG A 86 -12.46 -1.60 6.99
N HIS A 87 -11.29 -1.06 6.65
CA HIS A 87 -11.09 -0.29 5.41
C HIS A 87 -11.54 -1.08 4.18
N MET A 88 -11.02 -2.31 3.98
CA MET A 88 -11.41 -3.14 2.83
C MET A 88 -12.93 -3.37 2.74
N LYS A 89 -13.59 -3.58 3.89
CA LYS A 89 -15.05 -3.77 3.93
C LYS A 89 -15.81 -2.48 3.61
N GLN A 90 -15.30 -1.31 4.03
CA GLN A 90 -15.90 -0.01 3.74
C GLN A 90 -15.69 0.38 2.28
N ALA A 91 -14.47 0.23 1.75
CA ALA A 91 -14.13 0.49 0.36
C ALA A 91 -15.03 -0.30 -0.60
N VAL A 92 -15.23 -1.61 -0.38
CA VAL A 92 -16.15 -2.42 -1.19
C VAL A 92 -17.57 -1.85 -1.22
N LYS A 93 -18.07 -1.31 -0.11
CA LYS A 93 -19.38 -0.66 -0.07
C LYS A 93 -19.37 0.68 -0.82
N GLY A 94 -18.32 1.48 -0.64
CA GLY A 94 -18.14 2.77 -1.31
C GLY A 94 -18.02 2.68 -2.83
N PHE A 95 -17.53 1.55 -3.36
CA PHE A 95 -17.45 1.32 -4.81
C PHE A 95 -18.81 0.99 -5.46
N VAL A 96 -19.81 0.54 -4.70
CA VAL A 96 -21.11 0.12 -5.28
C VAL A 96 -21.83 1.26 -6.00
N PRO A 97 -21.94 2.48 -5.45
CA PRO A 97 -22.51 3.62 -6.16
C PRO A 97 -21.69 4.07 -7.38
N LEU A 98 -20.36 3.88 -7.36
CA LEU A 98 -19.49 4.27 -8.46
C LEU A 98 -19.60 3.33 -9.67
N ALA A 99 -19.69 2.02 -9.40
CA ALA A 99 -19.75 1.00 -10.46
C ALA A 99 -21.12 0.92 -11.16
N ILE A 100 -22.19 1.44 -10.54
CA ILE A 100 -23.56 1.33 -11.07
C ILE A 100 -24.18 2.72 -11.08
N SER A 101 -24.45 3.29 -12.26
CA SER A 101 -25.03 4.64 -12.42
C SER A 101 -26.42 4.85 -11.76
N ASN A 102 -27.01 3.82 -11.13
CA ASN A 102 -28.22 3.84 -10.30
C ASN A 102 -28.09 2.97 -9.03
N GLY A 103 -26.87 2.64 -8.59
CA GLY A 103 -26.59 1.68 -7.51
C GLY A 103 -27.25 2.05 -6.18
N HIS A 104 -27.34 3.35 -5.89
CA HIS A 104 -28.02 3.87 -4.69
C HIS A 104 -29.53 3.58 -4.70
N ALA A 105 -30.21 3.80 -5.84
CA ALA A 105 -31.63 3.51 -5.98
C ALA A 105 -31.90 2.00 -5.89
N LEU A 106 -31.04 1.16 -6.49
CA LEU A 106 -31.15 -0.30 -6.42
C LEU A 106 -30.93 -0.81 -4.98
N GLN A 107 -29.98 -0.22 -4.25
CA GLN A 107 -29.70 -0.57 -2.86
C GLN A 107 -30.83 -0.18 -1.91
N LEU A 108 -31.45 0.99 -2.12
CA LEU A 108 -32.66 1.42 -1.39
C LEU A 108 -33.86 0.51 -1.72
N LEU A 109 -34.11 0.21 -3.00
CA LEU A 109 -35.20 -0.67 -3.42
C LEU A 109 -35.09 -2.07 -2.80
N PHE A 110 -33.88 -2.65 -2.79
CA PHE A 110 -33.66 -3.97 -2.18
C PHE A 110 -33.80 -3.94 -0.66
N GLY A 111 -33.39 -2.84 -0.01
CA GLY A 111 -33.58 -2.62 1.42
C GLY A 111 -35.05 -2.57 1.83
N GLU A 112 -35.89 -1.86 1.07
CA GLU A 112 -37.33 -1.75 1.32
C GLU A 112 -38.09 -3.05 0.99
N ILE A 113 -37.78 -3.73 -0.12
CA ILE A 113 -38.55 -4.90 -0.58
C ILE A 113 -38.20 -6.17 0.22
N PHE A 114 -36.95 -6.37 0.61
CA PHE A 114 -36.49 -7.62 1.23
C PHE A 114 -36.14 -7.48 2.72
N GLY A 115 -36.28 -6.29 3.31
CA GLY A 115 -35.95 -6.01 4.72
C GLY A 115 -34.48 -6.30 5.08
N LYS A 116 -33.61 -6.41 4.07
CA LYS A 116 -32.20 -6.75 4.17
C LYS A 116 -31.44 -5.88 3.18
N SER A 117 -30.42 -5.17 3.64
CA SER A 117 -29.44 -4.54 2.74
C SER A 117 -28.96 -5.61 1.76
N LEU A 118 -28.87 -5.30 0.45
CA LEU A 118 -28.32 -6.22 -0.55
C LEU A 118 -27.03 -6.83 0.01
N ARG A 119 -27.07 -8.09 0.45
CA ARG A 119 -25.88 -8.81 0.86
C ARG A 119 -25.20 -9.16 -0.44
N LEU A 120 -24.33 -8.25 -0.90
CA LEU A 120 -23.34 -8.57 -1.91
C LEU A 120 -22.75 -9.93 -1.53
N PRO A 121 -22.49 -10.83 -2.50
CA PRO A 121 -21.72 -12.04 -2.23
C PRO A 121 -20.48 -11.64 -1.41
N ARG A 122 -19.97 -12.53 -0.53
CA ARG A 122 -18.67 -12.30 0.10
C ARG A 122 -17.61 -12.26 -1.01
N LEU A 123 -17.50 -11.13 -1.73
CA LEU A 123 -16.51 -10.90 -2.77
C LEU A 123 -15.12 -10.92 -2.15
N VAL A 124 -15.03 -10.58 -0.86
CA VAL A 124 -13.82 -10.65 -0.05
C VAL A 124 -14.06 -11.69 1.04
N GLY A 125 -13.66 -12.93 0.80
CA GLY A 125 -13.35 -13.87 1.89
C GLY A 125 -12.20 -13.31 2.74
N PRO A 126 -11.91 -13.83 3.94
CA PRO A 126 -10.73 -13.39 4.67
C PRO A 126 -9.52 -13.57 3.75
N ALA A 127 -8.86 -12.47 3.40
CA ALA A 127 -7.68 -12.50 2.55
C ALA A 127 -6.69 -13.47 3.20
N ARG A 128 -6.43 -14.60 2.54
CA ARG A 128 -5.55 -15.65 3.09
C ARG A 128 -4.08 -15.22 3.13
N LYS A 129 -3.76 -14.12 2.43
CA LYS A 129 -2.44 -13.51 2.29
C LYS A 129 -2.61 -11.99 2.38
N PRO A 130 -1.60 -11.25 2.85
CA PRO A 130 -1.62 -9.79 2.88
C PRO A 130 -1.69 -9.25 1.43
N PRO A 131 -2.78 -8.56 1.04
CA PRO A 131 -2.87 -7.98 -0.30
C PRO A 131 -2.02 -6.72 -0.37
N TYR A 132 -1.25 -6.56 -1.44
CA TYR A 132 -0.56 -5.31 -1.76
C TYR A 132 -0.41 -5.14 -3.28
N TYR A 133 -0.21 -3.91 -3.74
CA TYR A 133 0.18 -3.59 -5.11
C TYR A 133 1.55 -2.89 -5.13
N VAL A 134 2.19 -2.86 -6.30
CA VAL A 134 3.44 -2.13 -6.51
C VAL A 134 3.11 -0.76 -7.09
N GLY A 135 3.40 0.30 -6.33
CA GLY A 135 3.15 1.68 -6.70
C GLY A 135 4.32 2.32 -7.44
N ASN A 136 4.15 3.59 -7.84
CA ASN A 136 5.17 4.35 -8.54
C ASN A 136 5.99 5.20 -7.55
N PRO A 137 7.26 4.85 -7.29
CA PRO A 137 8.09 5.61 -6.35
C PRO A 137 8.43 7.03 -6.87
N LEU A 138 8.32 7.29 -8.17
CA LEU A 138 8.74 8.56 -8.77
C LEU A 138 7.69 9.67 -8.69
N THR A 139 6.51 9.38 -8.15
CA THR A 139 5.40 10.35 -8.00
C THR A 139 5.16 10.76 -6.55
N PHE A 140 6.16 10.56 -5.69
CA PHE A 140 6.10 11.03 -4.31
C PHE A 140 6.30 12.54 -4.22
N VAL A 141 5.47 13.19 -3.41
CA VAL A 141 5.56 14.62 -3.10
C VAL A 141 5.54 14.85 -1.58
N GLY A 142 6.00 16.02 -1.13
CA GLY A 142 5.81 16.43 0.27
C GLY A 142 4.45 17.11 0.47
N SER A 143 4.33 17.86 1.57
CA SER A 143 3.31 18.90 1.68
C SER A 143 3.45 19.92 0.53
N GLY A 144 2.33 20.52 0.10
CA GLY A 144 2.30 21.43 -1.05
C GLY A 144 1.23 21.04 -2.06
N SER A 145 1.55 20.99 -3.34
CA SER A 145 0.56 20.72 -4.39
C SER A 145 0.33 19.21 -4.57
N ALA A 146 -0.92 18.78 -4.65
CA ALA A 146 -1.31 17.42 -5.02
C ALA A 146 -1.94 17.41 -6.41
N LYS A 147 -1.37 16.60 -7.31
CA LYS A 147 -1.76 16.55 -8.72
C LYS A 147 -3.16 15.95 -8.88
N TRP A 148 -4.02 16.63 -9.63
CA TRP A 148 -5.25 16.05 -10.16
C TRP A 148 -4.96 15.42 -11.53
N PRO A 149 -5.05 14.08 -11.69
CA PRO A 149 -4.71 13.45 -12.95
C PRO A 149 -5.80 13.71 -14.01
N SER A 150 -5.40 13.86 -15.27
CA SER A 150 -6.29 14.20 -16.40
C SER A 150 -7.40 13.17 -16.65
N HIS A 151 -7.32 12.00 -16.03
CA HIS A 151 -8.23 10.88 -16.24
C HIS A 151 -9.21 10.63 -15.10
N CYS A 152 -9.33 11.57 -14.17
CA CYS A 152 -10.11 11.43 -12.94
C CYS A 152 -11.18 12.50 -12.79
N ALA A 153 -12.39 12.09 -12.42
CA ALA A 153 -13.46 12.95 -11.94
C ALA A 153 -13.72 12.82 -10.43
N TRP A 154 -13.27 11.72 -9.80
CA TRP A 154 -13.52 11.42 -8.39
C TRP A 154 -12.19 11.23 -7.65
N LEU A 155 -11.54 12.35 -7.32
CA LEU A 155 -10.28 12.36 -6.59
C LEU A 155 -10.54 12.14 -5.10
N ASP A 156 -9.72 11.27 -4.51
CA ASP A 156 -9.81 10.85 -3.12
C ASP A 156 -8.42 10.82 -2.47
N TYR A 157 -8.42 10.73 -1.14
CA TYR A 157 -7.25 10.64 -0.28
C TYR A 157 -7.30 9.34 0.53
N GLU A 158 -6.13 8.90 0.99
CA GLU A 158 -5.99 7.76 1.88
C GLU A 158 -4.87 8.06 2.88
N LEU A 159 -5.24 8.35 4.14
CA LEU A 159 -4.26 8.49 5.20
C LEU A 159 -3.71 7.11 5.55
N GLU A 160 -2.40 6.94 5.42
CA GLU A 160 -1.73 5.70 5.80
C GLU A 160 -0.44 5.93 6.58
N VAL A 161 0.01 4.85 7.23
CA VAL A 161 1.37 4.78 7.78
C VAL A 161 2.14 3.77 6.94
N ALA A 162 3.42 4.06 6.70
CA ALA A 162 4.30 3.21 5.93
C ALA A 162 5.62 2.96 6.66
N LEU A 163 6.24 1.81 6.38
CA LEU A 163 7.54 1.39 6.90
C LEU A 163 8.64 1.66 5.87
N VAL A 164 9.69 2.35 6.30
CA VAL A 164 10.95 2.52 5.56
C VAL A 164 11.99 1.57 6.13
N MET A 165 12.66 0.82 5.27
CA MET A 165 13.76 -0.06 5.67
C MET A 165 15.11 0.56 5.36
N GLY A 166 15.99 0.64 6.37
CA GLY A 166 17.39 1.10 6.23
C GLY A 166 18.41 0.01 5.91
N ALA A 167 18.00 -1.26 6.01
CA ALA A 167 18.86 -2.42 5.76
C ALA A 167 18.14 -3.41 4.84
N GLN A 168 18.95 -4.25 4.19
CA GLN A 168 18.45 -5.31 3.33
C GLN A 168 17.75 -6.39 4.17
N ILE A 169 16.62 -6.88 3.67
CA ILE A 169 15.96 -8.10 4.16
C ILE A 169 16.14 -9.17 3.11
N SER A 170 16.78 -10.29 3.48
CA SER A 170 16.97 -11.43 2.59
C SER A 170 15.63 -11.97 2.07
N ALA A 171 15.65 -12.60 0.89
CA ALA A 171 14.50 -13.33 0.40
C ALA A 171 14.15 -14.48 1.36
N ASN A 172 12.84 -14.74 1.53
CA ASN A 172 12.30 -15.82 2.36
C ASN A 172 12.72 -15.79 3.84
N PRO A 173 12.63 -14.64 4.53
CA PRO A 173 13.06 -14.54 5.92
C PRO A 173 12.06 -15.23 6.86
N THR A 174 12.52 -15.55 8.06
CA THR A 174 11.65 -15.89 9.20
C THR A 174 10.95 -14.64 9.74
N VAL A 175 9.90 -14.81 10.54
CA VAL A 175 9.19 -13.65 11.13
C VAL A 175 10.11 -12.95 12.12
N GLU A 176 10.88 -13.71 12.88
CA GLU A 176 11.81 -13.23 13.91
C GLU A 176 12.97 -12.42 13.32
N GLU A 177 13.49 -12.83 12.16
CA GLU A 177 14.48 -12.03 11.40
C GLU A 177 13.89 -10.70 10.94
N VAL A 178 12.65 -10.71 10.46
CA VAL A 178 11.94 -9.49 10.04
C VAL A 178 11.68 -8.57 11.22
N GLU A 179 11.18 -9.08 12.36
CA GLU A 179 10.93 -8.27 13.55
C GLU A 179 12.20 -7.58 14.05
N ARG A 180 13.32 -8.31 14.05
CA ARG A 180 14.63 -7.75 14.39
C ARG A 180 15.07 -6.67 13.40
N ALA A 181 14.96 -6.94 12.10
CA ALA A 181 15.33 -5.98 11.07
C ALA A 181 14.49 -4.69 11.16
N ILE A 182 13.19 -4.80 11.43
CA ILE A 182 12.31 -3.63 11.64
C ILE A 182 12.75 -2.85 12.86
N LEU A 183 12.98 -3.49 14.02
CA LEU A 183 13.45 -2.79 15.22
C LEU A 183 14.79 -2.07 14.99
N GLU A 184 15.73 -2.75 14.34
CA GLU A 184 17.10 -2.26 14.19
C GLU A 184 17.29 -1.28 13.04
N HIS A 185 16.45 -1.32 12.01
CA HIS A 185 16.64 -0.58 10.76
C HIS A 185 15.36 0.04 10.19
N GLY A 186 14.22 -0.10 10.85
CA GLY A 186 12.95 0.45 10.41
C GLY A 186 12.70 1.88 10.90
N ALA A 187 11.94 2.63 10.11
CA ALA A 187 11.25 3.83 10.54
C ALA A 187 9.85 3.91 9.95
N PHE A 188 8.95 4.59 10.65
CA PHE A 188 7.58 4.82 10.22
C PHE A 188 7.39 6.25 9.75
N VAL A 189 6.57 6.41 8.72
CA VAL A 189 6.27 7.69 8.09
C VAL A 189 4.80 7.74 7.72
N LEU A 190 4.19 8.90 7.87
CA LEU A 190 2.84 9.16 7.39
C LEU A 190 2.86 9.36 5.86
N ILE A 191 1.87 8.80 5.16
CA ILE A 191 1.63 9.03 3.74
C ILE A 191 0.16 9.41 3.49
N ASN A 192 -0.08 10.07 2.37
CA ASN A 192 -1.40 10.26 1.80
C ASN A 192 -1.43 9.69 0.37
N ASP A 193 -2.09 8.55 0.16
CA ASP A 193 -2.11 7.87 -1.13
C ASP A 193 -3.33 8.28 -1.98
N PHE A 194 -3.12 9.32 -2.80
CA PHE A 194 -4.22 9.88 -3.61
C PHE A 194 -4.74 8.86 -4.61
N SER A 195 -6.06 8.83 -4.73
CA SER A 195 -6.76 7.79 -5.47
C SER A 195 -7.74 8.40 -6.46
N ALA A 196 -7.64 8.02 -7.73
CA ALA A 196 -8.65 8.34 -8.73
C ALA A 196 -9.71 7.23 -8.74
N ARG A 197 -10.81 7.40 -8.00
CA ARG A 197 -11.75 6.30 -7.70
C ARG A 197 -12.59 5.84 -8.88
N ASP A 198 -12.93 6.75 -9.77
CA ASP A 198 -13.59 6.42 -11.03
C ASP A 198 -12.67 5.60 -11.95
N THR A 199 -11.39 5.96 -12.00
CA THR A 199 -10.36 5.16 -12.69
C THR A 199 -10.19 3.80 -12.03
N GLN A 200 -10.11 3.76 -10.71
CA GLN A 200 -9.92 2.52 -9.94
C GLN A 200 -11.08 1.55 -10.15
N ALA A 201 -12.32 2.07 -10.15
CA ALA A 201 -13.51 1.28 -10.40
C ALA A 201 -13.50 0.69 -11.82
N ASP A 202 -13.07 1.47 -12.81
CA ASP A 202 -12.90 0.99 -14.18
C ASP A 202 -11.81 -0.10 -14.26
N GLU A 203 -10.60 0.16 -13.75
CA GLU A 203 -9.47 -0.79 -13.75
C GLU A 203 -9.84 -2.15 -13.12
N LEU A 204 -10.57 -2.12 -12.00
CA LEU A 204 -11.07 -3.32 -11.33
C LEU A 204 -12.10 -4.10 -12.15
N SER A 205 -12.87 -3.42 -13.01
CA SER A 205 -13.95 -4.02 -13.79
C SER A 205 -13.55 -4.42 -15.22
N SER A 206 -12.54 -3.76 -15.80
CA SER A 206 -12.21 -3.85 -17.21
C SER A 206 -10.80 -4.42 -17.46
N VAL A 207 -9.79 -4.02 -16.68
CA VAL A 207 -8.38 -4.34 -16.93
C VAL A 207 -7.90 -5.55 -16.13
N HIS A 208 -8.30 -5.68 -14.86
CA HIS A 208 -7.94 -6.80 -13.97
C HIS A 208 -6.42 -6.98 -13.70
N PHE A 209 -5.59 -5.96 -13.97
CA PHE A 209 -4.15 -5.96 -13.69
C PHE A 209 -3.77 -5.26 -12.36
N GLY A 210 -4.73 -5.14 -11.44
CA GLY A 210 -4.55 -4.41 -10.18
C GLY A 210 -4.72 -2.90 -10.35
N PHE A 211 -4.11 -2.13 -9.45
CA PHE A 211 -4.19 -0.67 -9.42
C PHE A 211 -3.01 -0.08 -10.16
N VAL A 212 -3.28 0.72 -11.21
CA VAL A 212 -2.21 1.30 -12.03
C VAL A 212 -2.38 2.80 -12.12
N LYS A 213 -3.23 3.29 -13.03
CA LYS A 213 -3.46 4.72 -13.25
C LYS A 213 -4.33 5.33 -12.17
N SER A 214 -5.02 4.52 -11.39
CA SER A 214 -5.76 5.01 -10.23
C SER A 214 -4.89 5.43 -9.04
N LYS A 215 -3.60 5.04 -9.02
CA LYS A 215 -2.69 5.23 -7.89
C LYS A 215 -1.31 5.81 -8.27
N SER A 216 -0.80 5.51 -9.46
CA SER A 216 0.58 5.86 -9.89
C SER A 216 0.86 7.34 -10.17
N PHE A 217 -0.04 8.27 -9.81
CA PHE A 217 0.05 9.68 -10.21
C PHE A 217 0.51 10.63 -9.10
N CYS A 218 0.23 10.34 -7.82
CA CYS A 218 0.57 11.21 -6.69
C CYS A 218 0.41 10.46 -5.37
N THR A 219 1.47 10.38 -4.58
CA THR A 219 1.41 9.95 -3.17
C THR A 219 2.20 10.98 -2.37
N SER A 220 1.62 11.53 -1.31
CA SER A 220 2.37 12.45 -0.44
C SER A 220 3.00 11.71 0.72
N ILE A 221 4.15 12.20 1.19
CA ILE A 221 4.87 11.66 2.34
C ILE A 221 5.22 12.78 3.31
N ALA A 222 5.13 12.49 4.61
CA ALA A 222 5.50 13.43 5.64
C ALA A 222 7.01 13.71 5.62
N SER A 223 7.40 14.93 5.98
CA SER A 223 8.80 15.29 6.15
C SER A 223 9.41 14.74 7.44
N GLU A 224 8.58 14.22 8.35
CA GLU A 224 8.98 13.60 9.61
C GLU A 224 8.83 12.08 9.56
N VAL A 225 9.81 11.37 10.12
CA VAL A 225 9.77 9.92 10.32
C VAL A 225 10.16 9.57 11.75
N VAL A 226 9.71 8.42 12.23
CA VAL A 226 10.01 7.95 13.60
C VAL A 226 10.63 6.57 13.53
N THR A 227 11.79 6.37 14.16
CA THR A 227 12.45 5.07 14.16
C THR A 227 11.62 4.02 14.89
N ALA A 228 11.68 2.77 14.43
CA ALA A 228 10.79 1.71 14.88
C ALA A 228 10.92 1.41 16.39
N ASP A 229 12.11 1.57 16.96
CA ASP A 229 12.38 1.38 18.39
C ASP A 229 11.62 2.33 19.33
N GLU A 230 11.10 3.46 18.83
CA GLU A 230 10.24 4.36 19.63
C GLU A 230 8.75 4.01 19.54
N LEU A 231 8.32 3.53 18.37
CA LEU A 231 6.89 3.50 18.02
C LEU A 231 6.32 2.08 17.97
N TRP A 232 7.16 1.08 17.71
CA TRP A 232 6.74 -0.27 17.39
C TRP A 232 7.38 -1.31 18.30
N GLN A 233 6.67 -2.40 18.53
CA GLN A 233 7.12 -3.54 19.32
C GLN A 233 6.81 -4.84 18.55
N PRO A 234 7.71 -5.85 18.61
CA PRO A 234 7.46 -7.17 18.02
C PRO A 234 6.19 -7.82 18.55
N GLY A 235 5.59 -8.70 17.75
CA GLY A 235 4.37 -9.41 18.13
C GLY A 235 3.11 -8.54 18.16
N ASP A 236 3.04 -7.48 17.34
CA ASP A 236 1.96 -6.49 17.20
C ASP A 236 0.58 -7.03 16.73
N LYS A 237 0.25 -8.27 17.10
CA LYS A 237 -1.03 -8.95 16.85
C LYS A 237 -2.15 -8.28 17.65
N GLY A 238 -2.67 -7.19 17.10
CA GLY A 238 -3.76 -6.41 17.69
C GLY A 238 -3.66 -4.95 17.27
N SER A 239 -3.05 -4.13 18.13
CA SER A 239 -2.94 -2.68 17.92
C SER A 239 -1.56 -2.29 17.41
N LEU A 240 -1.49 -1.69 16.21
CA LEU A 240 -0.23 -1.12 15.72
C LEU A 240 0.07 0.15 16.50
N PHE A 241 1.31 0.32 16.96
CA PHE A 241 1.79 1.52 17.64
C PHE A 241 1.03 1.91 18.92
N GLY A 242 0.33 0.96 19.56
CA GLY A 242 -0.54 1.27 20.70
C GLY A 242 -1.83 2.02 20.34
N GLY A 243 -2.11 2.26 19.05
CA GLY A 243 -3.37 2.84 18.58
C GLY A 243 -3.33 4.36 18.39
N LEU A 244 -2.31 4.86 17.68
CA LEU A 244 -2.16 6.26 17.33
C LEU A 244 -3.44 6.83 16.73
N LYS A 245 -3.80 8.04 17.16
CA LYS A 245 -4.95 8.77 16.61
C LYS A 245 -4.60 9.34 15.25
N CYS A 246 -5.51 9.19 14.31
CA CYS A 246 -5.40 9.74 12.97
C CYS A 246 -6.57 10.69 12.72
N SER A 247 -6.35 11.76 11.97
CA SER A 247 -7.41 12.69 11.58
C SER A 247 -7.18 13.25 10.19
N VAL A 248 -8.29 13.59 9.53
CA VAL A 248 -8.30 14.26 8.23
C VAL A 248 -9.18 15.50 8.31
N THR A 249 -8.64 16.62 7.85
CA THR A 249 -9.37 17.87 7.69
C THR A 249 -9.26 18.37 6.26
N VAL A 250 -10.34 18.92 5.74
CA VAL A 250 -10.38 19.55 4.41
C VAL A 250 -10.98 20.94 4.55
N ASN A 251 -10.23 21.96 4.14
CA ASN A 251 -10.59 23.38 4.31
C ASN A 251 -10.99 23.72 5.78
N GLY A 252 -10.32 23.08 6.75
CA GLY A 252 -10.60 23.24 8.17
C GLY A 252 -11.79 22.45 8.72
N GLU A 253 -12.54 21.73 7.88
CA GLU A 253 -13.62 20.83 8.32
C GLU A 253 -13.09 19.42 8.57
N SER A 254 -13.46 18.81 9.70
CA SER A 254 -13.14 17.39 9.94
C SER A 254 -13.89 16.47 8.99
N TRP A 255 -13.14 15.66 8.25
CA TRP A 255 -13.66 14.70 7.29
C TRP A 255 -13.51 13.25 7.73
N GLY A 256 -12.49 12.94 8.55
CA GLY A 256 -12.24 11.60 9.05
C GLY A 256 -11.47 11.61 10.38
N VAL A 257 -11.72 10.60 11.20
CA VAL A 257 -10.99 10.33 12.44
C VAL A 257 -10.86 8.82 12.57
N GLY A 258 -9.63 8.34 12.74
CA GLY A 258 -9.32 6.92 12.77
C GLY A 258 -8.25 6.57 13.79
N THR A 259 -7.85 5.30 13.82
CA THR A 259 -6.82 4.81 14.73
C THR A 259 -6.05 3.64 14.10
N THR A 260 -4.76 3.55 14.39
CA THR A 260 -3.91 2.43 13.95
C THR A 260 -4.16 1.13 14.73
N SER A 261 -5.09 1.16 15.70
CA SER A 261 -5.50 -0.01 16.49
C SER A 261 -6.49 -0.94 15.79
N ASP A 262 -6.98 -0.54 14.61
CA ASP A 262 -7.96 -1.33 13.87
C ASP A 262 -7.43 -2.73 13.47
N PRO A 263 -8.28 -3.78 13.47
CA PRO A 263 -7.84 -5.13 13.13
C PRO A 263 -7.23 -5.24 11.74
N ARG A 264 -6.02 -5.83 11.68
CA ARG A 264 -5.29 -6.13 10.45
C ARG A 264 -5.42 -7.59 10.02
N VAL A 265 -5.21 -7.86 8.73
CA VAL A 265 -5.17 -9.22 8.17
C VAL A 265 -4.03 -10.06 8.75
N CYS A 266 -2.90 -9.41 9.06
CA CYS A 266 -1.70 -10.03 9.61
C CYS A 266 -0.90 -9.01 10.45
N SER A 267 0.14 -9.47 11.12
CA SER A 267 1.12 -8.60 11.78
C SER A 267 1.97 -7.83 10.76
N LEU A 268 2.67 -6.78 11.20
CA LEU A 268 3.59 -6.04 10.32
C LEU A 268 4.70 -6.96 9.79
N ALA A 269 5.28 -7.78 10.68
CA ALA A 269 6.35 -8.70 10.30
C ALA A 269 5.88 -9.83 9.37
N GLU A 270 4.64 -10.30 9.52
CA GLU A 270 4.03 -11.26 8.59
C GLU A 270 3.83 -10.63 7.19
N TYR A 271 3.47 -9.36 7.10
CA TYR A 271 3.39 -8.63 5.84
C TYR A 271 4.77 -8.46 5.19
N VAL A 272 5.76 -7.95 5.92
CA VAL A 272 7.11 -7.75 5.39
C VAL A 272 7.76 -9.07 4.96
N LYS A 273 7.58 -10.15 5.74
CA LYS A 273 7.97 -11.50 5.34
C LYS A 273 7.32 -11.93 4.02
N PHE A 274 6.02 -11.66 3.86
CA PHE A 274 5.31 -11.98 2.63
C PHE A 274 5.79 -11.14 1.44
N ALA A 275 6.08 -9.86 1.66
CA ALA A 275 6.63 -8.96 0.65
C ALA A 275 8.05 -9.34 0.22
N ALA A 276 8.80 -10.07 1.05
CA ALA A 276 10.14 -10.57 0.78
C ALA A 276 10.18 -12.03 0.27
N LEU A 277 9.03 -12.61 -0.09
CA LEU A 277 8.94 -14.00 -0.56
C LEU A 277 9.56 -14.12 -1.96
N ASP A 278 10.70 -14.82 -2.07
CA ASP A 278 11.52 -14.96 -3.29
C ASP A 278 12.04 -13.66 -3.92
N GLU A 279 11.78 -12.50 -3.30
CA GLU A 279 12.21 -11.17 -3.74
C GLU A 279 12.51 -10.28 -2.53
N GLY A 280 13.66 -10.49 -1.88
CA GLY A 280 14.07 -9.73 -0.69
C GLY A 280 13.96 -8.20 -0.87
N LEU A 281 14.01 -7.47 0.24
CA LEU A 281 13.83 -6.02 0.25
C LEU A 281 15.16 -5.29 0.35
N GLU A 282 15.28 -4.20 -0.38
CA GLU A 282 16.47 -3.35 -0.41
C GLU A 282 16.35 -2.12 0.52
N PRO A 283 17.48 -1.54 0.99
CA PRO A 283 17.46 -0.28 1.71
C PRO A 283 16.78 0.84 0.91
N GLY A 284 15.86 1.55 1.55
CA GLY A 284 15.09 2.65 0.99
C GLY A 284 13.77 2.22 0.33
N GLU A 285 13.42 0.92 0.35
CA GLU A 285 12.07 0.49 0.01
C GLU A 285 11.05 0.98 1.05
N LEU A 286 9.87 1.39 0.56
CA LEU A 286 8.74 1.87 1.35
C LEU A 286 7.58 0.88 1.27
N LEU A 287 7.09 0.44 2.41
CA LEU A 287 5.99 -0.49 2.54
C LEU A 287 4.79 0.18 3.22
N GLY A 288 3.78 0.55 2.43
CA GLY A 288 2.50 1.08 2.92
C GLY A 288 1.69 0.00 3.62
N LEU A 289 1.04 0.37 4.72
CA LEU A 289 0.28 -0.58 5.55
C LEU A 289 -1.21 -0.60 5.20
N GLY A 290 -1.63 0.27 4.29
CA GLY A 290 -3.01 0.47 3.93
C GLY A 290 -3.70 1.53 4.76
N THR A 291 -4.77 2.02 4.19
CA THR A 291 -5.53 3.14 4.70
C THR A 291 -6.04 2.88 6.11
N VAL A 292 -5.79 3.84 7.00
CA VAL A 292 -6.38 3.83 8.34
C VAL A 292 -7.90 3.98 8.20
N PRO A 293 -8.70 3.06 8.75
CA PRO A 293 -10.15 3.12 8.59
C PRO A 293 -10.75 4.46 9.06
N ASP A 294 -11.76 4.91 8.31
CA ASP A 294 -12.45 6.21 8.46
C ASP A 294 -11.57 7.43 8.13
N CYS A 295 -10.42 7.22 7.48
CA CYS A 295 -9.51 8.27 7.00
C CYS A 295 -9.36 8.25 5.47
N CYS A 296 -10.44 7.93 4.77
CA CYS A 296 -10.54 7.92 3.31
C CYS A 296 -11.90 8.44 2.85
N GLY A 297 -11.91 9.29 1.81
CA GLY A 297 -13.13 9.94 1.33
C GLY A 297 -14.17 8.96 0.78
N LEU A 298 -13.74 7.89 0.10
CA LEU A 298 -14.61 6.79 -0.37
C LEU A 298 -15.41 6.15 0.79
N GLU A 299 -14.81 6.02 1.97
CA GLU A 299 -15.46 5.44 3.15
C GLU A 299 -16.47 6.40 3.77
N CYS A 300 -16.12 7.68 3.78
CA CYS A 300 -16.91 8.76 4.37
C CYS A 300 -17.97 9.33 3.41
N GLY A 301 -17.95 8.95 2.12
CA GLY A 301 -18.79 9.53 1.07
C GLY A 301 -18.46 11.00 0.78
N LYS A 302 -17.21 11.42 1.02
CA LYS A 302 -16.71 12.78 0.79
C LYS A 302 -15.68 12.77 -0.34
N TRP A 303 -15.65 13.82 -1.16
CA TRP A 303 -14.84 13.89 -2.38
C TRP A 303 -14.12 15.22 -2.47
N LEU A 304 -12.83 15.16 -2.80
CA LEU A 304 -12.01 16.35 -2.99
C LEU A 304 -12.47 17.12 -4.23
N LYS A 305 -12.32 18.44 -4.17
CA LYS A 305 -12.55 19.36 -5.28
C LYS A 305 -11.26 20.10 -5.64
N PRO A 306 -11.14 20.59 -6.88
CA PRO A 306 -10.07 21.50 -7.25
C PRO A 306 -9.95 22.67 -6.26
N GLY A 307 -8.74 22.92 -5.77
CA GLY A 307 -8.45 23.98 -4.81
C GLY A 307 -8.69 23.63 -3.34
N ASP A 308 -9.24 22.45 -3.02
CA ASP A 308 -9.36 22.01 -1.62
C ASP A 308 -7.97 21.85 -0.99
N THR A 309 -7.82 22.31 0.24
CA THR A 309 -6.63 22.03 1.07
C THR A 309 -6.97 20.92 2.05
N ILE A 310 -6.32 19.76 1.88
CA ILE A 310 -6.43 18.61 2.76
C ILE A 310 -5.21 18.52 3.69
N THR A 311 -5.46 18.30 4.98
CA THR A 311 -4.45 17.94 5.97
C THR A 311 -4.77 16.57 6.55
N VAL A 312 -3.83 15.64 6.41
CA VAL A 312 -3.83 14.36 7.12
C VAL A 312 -2.84 14.41 8.26
N GLU A 313 -3.21 13.90 9.44
CA GLU A 313 -2.38 13.93 10.63
C GLU A 313 -2.44 12.59 11.36
N CYS A 314 -1.30 12.13 11.85
CA CYS A 314 -1.19 10.96 12.72
C CYS A 314 -0.34 11.31 13.95
N GLU A 315 -0.86 11.00 15.13
CA GLU A 315 -0.16 11.20 16.40
C GLU A 315 1.26 10.63 16.34
N ASN A 316 2.24 11.42 16.80
CA ASN A 316 3.68 11.12 16.77
C ASN A 316 4.32 10.98 15.38
N LEU A 317 3.57 10.96 14.28
CA LEU A 317 4.09 10.90 12.90
C LEU A 317 3.93 12.23 12.14
N GLY A 318 3.33 13.24 12.77
CA GLY A 318 3.16 14.57 12.21
C GLY A 318 2.00 14.65 11.22
N SER A 319 2.09 15.58 10.28
CA SER A 319 1.04 15.85 9.30
C SER A 319 1.58 16.14 7.91
N ILE A 320 0.70 15.96 6.92
CA ILE A 320 0.91 16.33 5.52
C ILE A 320 -0.23 17.25 5.14
N THR A 321 0.08 18.40 4.53
CA THR A 321 -0.93 19.30 3.99
C THR A 321 -0.74 19.46 2.49
N ASN A 322 -1.76 19.12 1.71
CA ASN A 322 -1.76 19.29 0.28
C ASN A 322 -2.90 20.17 -0.21
N THR A 323 -2.63 21.05 -1.17
CA THR A 323 -3.65 21.76 -1.94
C THR A 323 -3.85 21.05 -3.27
N VAL A 324 -5.10 20.70 -3.55
CA VAL A 324 -5.50 19.92 -4.73
C VAL A 324 -5.46 20.82 -5.96
N GLU A 325 -4.69 20.41 -6.96
CA GLU A 325 -4.60 21.12 -8.24
C GLU A 325 -5.91 21.03 -9.04
N SER A 326 -6.08 21.93 -10.00
CA SER A 326 -7.17 21.80 -10.98
C SER A 326 -6.85 20.69 -11.98
N PRO A 327 -7.86 19.92 -12.45
CA PRO A 327 -7.67 19.02 -13.56
C PRO A 327 -7.16 19.79 -14.80
N PRO A 328 -6.31 19.17 -15.64
CA PRO A 328 -5.95 19.71 -16.94
C PRO A 328 -7.20 20.06 -17.78
N ALA A 329 -7.11 21.11 -18.60
CA ALA A 329 -8.24 21.59 -19.41
C ALA A 329 -8.75 20.56 -20.44
N ASP A 330 -7.88 19.62 -20.83
CA ASP A 330 -8.13 18.51 -21.74
C ASP A 330 -8.38 17.18 -21.01
N ALA A 331 -8.76 17.22 -19.74
CA ALA A 331 -9.10 16.04 -18.96
C ALA A 331 -10.25 15.24 -19.62
N VAL A 332 -10.09 13.92 -19.66
CA VAL A 332 -11.03 12.96 -20.25
C VAL A 332 -11.20 11.80 -19.28
N LEU A 333 -12.40 11.28 -19.07
CA LEU A 333 -12.57 10.17 -18.12
C LEU A 333 -11.75 8.95 -18.57
N PHE A 334 -11.20 8.20 -17.61
CA PHE A 334 -10.36 7.04 -17.92
C PHE A 334 -11.01 6.04 -18.89
N LYS A 335 -12.31 5.74 -18.70
CA LYS A 335 -13.10 4.86 -19.57
C LYS A 335 -13.20 5.35 -21.03
N ASP A 336 -12.98 6.64 -21.25
CA ASP A 336 -13.06 7.32 -22.55
C ASP A 336 -11.66 7.49 -23.19
N ILE A 337 -10.58 7.12 -22.47
CA ILE A 337 -9.22 7.05 -23.02
C ILE A 337 -9.13 5.84 -23.95
N GLY A 338 -8.87 6.10 -25.22
CA GLY A 338 -9.05 5.14 -26.30
C GLY A 338 -8.29 3.82 -26.14
N ILE A 339 -9.00 2.72 -26.40
CA ILE A 339 -8.83 1.90 -27.61
C ILE A 339 -10.26 1.67 -28.14
N GLU A 340 -10.53 1.93 -29.43
CA GLU A 340 -11.78 1.47 -30.06
C GLU A 340 -11.88 -0.04 -29.83
N ASN A 341 -12.77 -0.48 -28.95
CA ASN A 341 -12.96 -1.90 -28.71
C ASN A 341 -13.86 -2.43 -29.84
N PRO A 342 -13.36 -3.24 -30.79
CA PRO A 342 -14.16 -3.69 -31.94
C PRO A 342 -15.27 -4.66 -31.53
N VAL A 343 -15.33 -5.07 -30.26
CA VAL A 343 -16.35 -5.97 -29.75
C VAL A 343 -17.61 -5.17 -29.43
N SER A 344 -18.56 -5.20 -30.36
CA SER A 344 -19.85 -4.53 -30.18
C SER A 344 -20.51 -4.98 -28.87
N ARG A 345 -21.16 -4.04 -28.17
CA ARG A 345 -21.98 -4.34 -26.98
C ARG A 345 -22.99 -5.45 -27.25
N LEU A 346 -23.44 -5.55 -28.50
CA LEU A 346 -24.33 -6.60 -29.00
C LEU A 346 -23.65 -7.98 -29.03
N ALA A 347 -22.40 -8.07 -29.47
CA ALA A 347 -21.62 -9.31 -29.45
C ALA A 347 -21.31 -9.78 -28.02
N THR A 348 -21.02 -8.85 -27.10
CA THR A 348 -20.83 -9.16 -25.67
C THR A 348 -22.13 -9.66 -25.03
N PHE A 349 -23.27 -9.01 -25.34
CA PHE A 349 -24.59 -9.48 -24.90
C PHE A 349 -24.88 -10.91 -25.39
N PHE A 350 -24.68 -11.19 -26.67
CA PHE A 350 -24.90 -12.54 -27.21
C PHE A 350 -23.93 -13.59 -26.64
N ARG A 351 -22.67 -13.23 -26.35
CA ARG A 351 -21.73 -14.11 -25.64
C ARG A 351 -22.20 -14.44 -24.23
N LEU A 352 -22.71 -13.45 -23.48
CA LEU A 352 -23.24 -13.65 -22.14
C LEU A 352 -24.52 -14.51 -22.15
N VAL A 353 -25.42 -14.29 -23.10
CA VAL A 353 -26.62 -15.12 -23.29
C VAL A 353 -26.23 -16.56 -23.66
N ALA A 354 -25.27 -16.74 -24.57
CA ALA A 354 -24.76 -18.06 -24.93
C ALA A 354 -24.10 -18.78 -23.75
N MET A 355 -23.27 -18.09 -22.94
CA MET A 355 -22.72 -18.64 -21.70
C MET A 355 -23.82 -19.01 -20.70
N ALA A 356 -24.86 -18.19 -20.52
CA ALA A 356 -25.95 -18.49 -19.61
C ALA A 356 -26.76 -19.74 -20.03
N ILE A 357 -26.76 -20.10 -21.31
CA ILE A 357 -27.42 -21.31 -21.83
C ILE A 357 -26.51 -22.53 -21.74
N VAL A 358 -25.21 -22.38 -22.02
CA VAL A 358 -24.24 -23.49 -22.11
C VAL A 358 -23.63 -23.85 -20.77
N VAL A 359 -23.36 -22.87 -19.91
CA VAL A 359 -22.66 -23.06 -18.64
C VAL A 359 -23.47 -23.89 -17.65
N PRO A 360 -24.77 -23.64 -17.38
CA PRO A 360 -25.53 -24.43 -16.40
C PRO A 360 -25.52 -25.95 -16.66
N PRO A 361 -25.79 -26.45 -17.88
CA PRO A 361 -25.68 -27.88 -18.17
C PRO A 361 -24.24 -28.40 -18.05
N LEU A 362 -23.22 -27.65 -18.48
CA LEU A 362 -21.83 -28.05 -18.31
C LEU A 362 -21.44 -28.12 -16.82
N THR A 363 -21.77 -27.12 -16.02
CA THR A 363 -21.51 -27.12 -14.57
C THR A 363 -22.25 -28.25 -13.87
N PHE A 364 -23.47 -28.60 -14.29
CA PHE A 364 -24.19 -29.75 -13.75
C PHE A 364 -23.47 -31.07 -14.08
N VAL A 365 -22.97 -31.24 -15.32
CA VAL A 365 -22.18 -32.41 -15.72
C VAL A 365 -20.86 -32.48 -14.94
N PHE A 366 -20.15 -31.36 -14.77
CA PHE A 366 -18.89 -31.34 -14.00
C PHE A 366 -19.10 -31.55 -12.50
N LEU A 367 -20.17 -31.00 -11.91
CA LEU A 367 -20.52 -31.25 -10.50
C LEU A 367 -20.96 -32.70 -10.28
N LEU A 368 -21.71 -33.29 -11.21
CA LEU A 368 -22.09 -34.70 -11.15
C LEU A 368 -20.88 -35.62 -11.33
N ALA A 369 -20.00 -35.32 -12.29
CA ALA A 369 -18.75 -36.05 -12.48
C ALA A 369 -17.82 -35.91 -11.26
N GLY A 370 -17.72 -34.71 -10.67
CA GLY A 370 -16.96 -34.45 -9.44
C GLY A 370 -17.55 -35.15 -8.22
N ALA A 371 -18.88 -35.19 -8.07
CA ALA A 371 -19.56 -35.89 -6.99
C ALA A 371 -19.40 -37.42 -7.12
N VAL A 372 -19.49 -37.96 -8.34
CA VAL A 372 -19.21 -39.38 -8.62
C VAL A 372 -17.74 -39.70 -8.38
N ALA A 373 -16.81 -38.86 -8.83
CA ALA A 373 -15.37 -39.04 -8.55
C ALA A 373 -15.07 -39.00 -7.04
N ALA A 374 -15.73 -38.11 -6.28
CA ALA A 374 -15.57 -38.01 -4.83
C ALA A 374 -16.06 -39.26 -4.07
N LEU A 375 -17.07 -39.99 -4.58
CA LEU A 375 -17.52 -41.26 -3.99
C LEU A 375 -16.46 -42.38 -4.08
N PHE A 376 -15.53 -42.27 -5.02
CA PHE A 376 -14.45 -43.24 -5.23
C PHE A 376 -13.05 -42.68 -4.88
N TRP A 377 -12.96 -41.41 -4.48
CA TRP A 377 -11.70 -40.76 -4.14
C TRP A 377 -11.33 -41.03 -2.68
N SER A 378 -10.25 -41.78 -2.48
CA SER A 378 -9.67 -42.12 -1.16
C SER A 378 -8.65 -41.09 -0.62
N GLY A 379 -8.67 -39.85 -1.14
CA GLY A 379 -7.66 -38.80 -0.90
C GLY A 379 -6.27 -39.11 -1.50
N PRO A 380 -5.39 -38.09 -1.66
CA PRO A 380 -3.96 -38.35 -1.81
C PRO A 380 -3.39 -38.82 -0.47
N LYS A 381 -2.72 -39.98 -0.43
CA LYS A 381 -2.15 -40.52 0.82
C LYS A 381 -0.95 -39.69 1.34
N THR A 382 -0.38 -38.84 0.49
CA THR A 382 0.66 -37.84 0.81
C THR A 382 0.61 -36.69 -0.22
N SER A 383 1.05 -35.48 0.17
CA SER A 383 1.46 -34.44 -0.77
C SER A 383 2.63 -34.97 -1.61
N PRO A 384 2.73 -34.72 -2.93
CA PRO A 384 3.94 -35.07 -3.67
C PRO A 384 5.08 -34.28 -3.01
N GLY A 385 5.97 -34.99 -2.31
CA GLY A 385 7.17 -34.39 -1.80
C GLY A 385 7.92 -33.78 -2.97
N PHE A 386 8.54 -32.63 -2.76
CA PHE A 386 9.60 -32.10 -3.64
C PHE A 386 10.87 -32.99 -3.58
N GLN A 387 10.67 -34.31 -3.51
CA GLN A 387 11.66 -35.37 -3.46
C GLN A 387 11.17 -36.52 -4.34
N ASP A 388 10.88 -36.21 -5.61
CA ASP A 388 10.83 -37.21 -6.67
C ASP A 388 11.20 -36.56 -8.01
N VAL A 389 12.29 -35.79 -7.98
CA VAL A 389 13.18 -35.71 -9.14
C VAL A 389 14.30 -36.72 -8.88
N THR A 390 13.92 -38.00 -8.75
CA THR A 390 14.86 -39.08 -9.00
C THR A 390 14.97 -39.21 -10.52
N GLU A 391 16.22 -39.24 -10.96
CA GLU A 391 16.69 -39.18 -12.35
C GLU A 391 15.78 -39.93 -13.34
N PRO A 392 15.37 -39.33 -14.47
CA PRO A 392 15.09 -40.14 -15.63
C PRO A 392 16.45 -40.63 -16.13
N GLY A 393 16.76 -41.90 -15.84
CA GLY A 393 17.94 -42.56 -16.35
C GLY A 393 18.14 -42.26 -17.84
N GLY A 394 19.31 -41.73 -18.16
CA GLY A 394 19.68 -41.38 -19.53
C GLY A 394 20.52 -40.12 -19.57
N ALA A 395 21.81 -40.26 -19.32
CA ALA A 395 22.79 -39.20 -19.50
C ALA A 395 22.64 -38.50 -20.86
N SER A 396 22.52 -37.18 -20.85
CA SER A 396 22.97 -36.33 -21.95
C SER A 396 23.53 -35.05 -21.33
N SER A 397 24.75 -34.71 -21.73
CA SER A 397 25.57 -33.66 -21.16
C SER A 397 24.90 -32.28 -21.28
N ARG A 398 25.35 -31.37 -20.41
CA ARG A 398 24.95 -29.96 -20.26
C ARG A 398 24.88 -29.14 -21.57
N ASP A 399 25.48 -29.65 -22.65
CA ASP A 399 25.50 -29.04 -23.99
C ASP A 399 24.21 -29.24 -24.80
N ASP A 400 23.34 -30.20 -24.45
CA ASP A 400 22.11 -30.48 -25.21
C ASP A 400 20.93 -29.56 -24.85
N VAL A 401 20.99 -28.86 -23.70
CA VAL A 401 19.93 -27.95 -23.25
C VAL A 401 19.98 -26.60 -23.99
N VAL A 402 21.13 -26.23 -24.57
CA VAL A 402 21.31 -24.92 -25.23
C VAL A 402 20.83 -24.89 -26.69
N LYS A 403 20.66 -26.05 -27.35
CA LYS A 403 20.23 -26.10 -28.77
C LYS A 403 18.72 -26.06 -29.01
N LYS A 404 17.89 -25.94 -27.97
CA LYS A 404 16.41 -25.97 -28.12
C LYS A 404 15.76 -24.60 -28.22
N TYR A 405 16.56 -23.53 -28.24
CA TYR A 405 16.10 -22.14 -28.34
C TYR A 405 16.88 -21.30 -29.39
N ASP A 406 17.34 -21.94 -30.47
CA ASP A 406 17.73 -21.27 -31.72
C ASP A 406 16.79 -21.68 -32.87
#